data_AF-A0ABD7KJV0-F1
#
_entry.id   AF-A0ABD7KJV0-F1
#
_cell.length_a   1.000
_cell.length_b   1.000
_cell.length_c   1.000
_cell.angle_alpha   90.00
_cell.angle_beta   90.00
_cell.angle_gamma   90.00
#
_symmetry.space_group_name_H-M   'P 1'
#
loop_
_entity.id
_entity.type
_entity.pdbx_description
1 polymer ?
#
loop_
_entity_poly.entity_id
_entity_poly.type
_entity_poly.pdbx_seq_one_letter_code
_entity_poly.pdbx_strand_id
1 'polypeptide(L)'
;MYIDNSALTLRNFFISLKDQNTNLIVKNALLVAFELEHTKDNQILLWDKISKLMSLPKKIEDALQDYFPDDEITAPNWRPCVDKFFAQLSLVEPLPNATQRISDAALNDLGMISLLFKTKGEIGKIKDEQLIDIKQQLLEFKDSIINSDFSIELKKEILHYVNNMIRAFDDYEITGIEPIISATEATMGHACMSESFNQVVTTTEEGSKLKNILKKTISSINSVEGLVSLGANGVTLLEFFDK
;
A
#
# COMPACT_ATOMS: atom_id res chain seq x y z
N MET A 1 18.22 0.01 -10.37
CA MET A 1 16.88 -0.60 -10.31
C MET A 1 16.60 -0.80 -8.84
N TYR A 2 15.45 -0.33 -8.36
CA TYR A 2 15.19 -0.23 -6.93
C TYR A 2 14.08 -1.19 -6.54
N ILE A 3 14.20 -1.75 -5.34
CA ILE A 3 13.37 -2.86 -4.86
C ILE A 3 12.53 -2.39 -3.68
N ASP A 4 11.22 -2.67 -3.68
CA ASP A 4 10.40 -2.51 -2.48
C ASP A 4 10.81 -3.52 -1.41
N ASN A 5 11.01 -3.08 -0.18
CA ASN A 5 11.57 -3.92 0.87
C ASN A 5 10.49 -4.75 1.60
N SER A 6 9.76 -5.56 0.84
CA SER A 6 8.69 -6.43 1.34
C SER A 6 9.17 -7.41 2.44
N ALA A 7 10.46 -7.78 2.43
CA ALA A 7 11.08 -8.58 3.50
C ALA A 7 11.16 -7.82 4.83
N LEU A 8 11.51 -6.53 4.80
CA LEU A 8 11.49 -5.67 5.99
C LEU A 8 10.07 -5.50 6.53
N THR A 9 9.11 -5.25 5.65
CA THR A 9 7.69 -5.09 6.02
C THR A 9 7.19 -6.33 6.75
N LEU A 10 7.40 -7.50 6.17
CA LEU A 10 6.97 -8.77 6.77
C LEU A 10 7.70 -9.07 8.09
N ARG A 11 9.00 -8.78 8.17
CA ARG A 11 9.80 -8.91 9.40
C ARG A 11 9.26 -8.02 10.52
N ASN A 12 9.04 -6.74 10.23
CA ASN A 12 8.55 -5.77 11.20
C ASN A 12 7.16 -6.12 11.70
N PHE A 13 6.29 -6.63 10.82
CA PHE A 13 4.99 -7.16 11.22
C PHE A 13 5.10 -8.31 12.23
N PHE A 14 5.96 -9.30 11.99
CA PHE A 14 6.11 -10.41 12.92
C PHE A 14 6.78 -10.01 14.24
N ILE A 15 7.70 -9.05 14.21
CA ILE A 15 8.29 -8.46 15.42
C ILE A 15 7.21 -7.72 16.21
N SER A 16 6.41 -6.86 15.57
CA SER A 16 5.36 -6.12 16.26
C SER A 16 4.30 -7.04 16.85
N LEU A 17 3.97 -8.16 16.22
CA LEU A 17 3.10 -9.18 16.81
C LEU A 17 3.73 -9.88 18.02
N LYS A 18 5.03 -10.16 17.99
CA LYS A 18 5.75 -10.80 19.10
C LYS A 18 5.92 -9.88 20.31
N ASP A 19 6.05 -8.58 20.08
CA ASP A 19 6.24 -7.57 21.14
C ASP A 19 4.94 -7.19 21.86
N GLN A 20 3.78 -7.63 21.34
CA GLN A 20 2.49 -7.39 21.95
C GLN A 20 2.20 -8.26 23.18
N ASN A 21 1.19 -7.85 23.95
CA ASN A 21 0.79 -8.55 25.18
C ASN A 21 0.36 -10.00 24.89
N THR A 22 1.02 -10.95 25.55
CA THR A 22 0.81 -12.40 25.38
C THR A 22 -0.58 -12.90 25.80
N ASN A 23 -1.35 -12.09 26.54
CA ASN A 23 -2.72 -12.43 26.93
C ASN A 23 -3.76 -12.14 25.84
N LEU A 24 -3.36 -11.52 24.72
CA LEU A 24 -4.26 -11.25 23.60
C LEU A 24 -4.58 -12.52 22.80
N ILE A 25 -5.74 -12.50 22.16
CA ILE A 25 -6.01 -13.39 21.02
C ILE A 25 -5.51 -12.74 19.73
N VAL A 26 -5.24 -13.55 18.71
CA VAL A 26 -4.70 -13.11 17.42
C VAL A 26 -5.51 -11.99 16.78
N LYS A 27 -6.85 -12.06 16.82
CA LYS A 27 -7.71 -10.99 16.27
C LYS A 27 -7.36 -9.62 16.84
N ASN A 28 -7.25 -9.52 18.16
CA ASN A 28 -7.01 -8.24 18.82
C ASN A 28 -5.59 -7.75 18.53
N ALA A 29 -4.62 -8.68 18.48
CA ALA A 29 -3.25 -8.34 18.18
C ALA A 29 -3.08 -7.81 16.74
N LEU A 30 -3.79 -8.40 15.78
CA LEU A 30 -3.81 -7.93 14.39
C LEU A 30 -4.51 -6.57 14.25
N LEU A 31 -5.61 -6.34 14.97
CA LEU A 31 -6.27 -5.03 14.98
C LEU A 31 -5.31 -3.94 15.49
N VAL A 32 -4.55 -4.21 16.55
CA VAL A 32 -3.50 -3.32 17.04
C VAL A 32 -2.40 -3.13 16.01
N ALA A 33 -1.91 -4.22 15.39
CA ALA A 33 -0.83 -4.16 14.39
C ALA A 33 -1.21 -3.38 13.13
N PHE A 34 -2.51 -3.29 12.81
CA PHE A 34 -3.03 -2.53 11.68
C PHE A 34 -3.65 -1.19 12.07
N GLU A 35 -3.54 -0.78 13.34
CA GLU A 35 -4.12 0.46 13.86
C GLU A 35 -5.64 0.58 13.60
N LEU A 36 -6.35 -0.55 13.69
CA LEU A 36 -7.78 -0.63 13.46
C LEU A 36 -8.57 -0.62 14.76
N GLU A 37 -9.61 0.20 14.83
CA GLU A 37 -10.54 0.22 15.95
C GLU A 37 -11.37 -1.09 16.06
N HIS A 38 -11.86 -1.41 17.25
CA HIS A 38 -12.72 -2.57 17.47
C HIS A 38 -14.18 -2.31 17.06
N THR A 39 -14.45 -2.23 15.75
CA THR A 39 -15.80 -2.04 15.20
C THR A 39 -16.24 -3.24 14.33
N LYS A 40 -17.54 -3.37 14.04
CA LYS A 40 -18.05 -4.45 13.16
C LYS A 40 -17.54 -4.30 11.73
N ASP A 41 -17.45 -3.08 11.22
CA ASP A 41 -17.01 -2.79 9.85
C ASP A 41 -15.52 -3.13 9.65
N ASN A 42 -14.72 -3.08 10.72
CA ASN A 42 -13.29 -3.39 10.67
C ASN A 42 -12.99 -4.89 10.53
N GLN A 43 -13.98 -5.78 10.57
CA GLN A 43 -13.73 -7.22 10.31
C GLN A 43 -13.38 -7.50 8.84
N ILE A 44 -14.06 -6.86 7.90
CA ILE A 44 -13.78 -7.03 6.47
C ILE A 44 -12.42 -6.41 6.15
N LEU A 45 -12.17 -5.22 6.68
CA LEU A 45 -10.90 -4.51 6.53
C LEU A 45 -9.73 -5.32 7.12
N LEU A 46 -9.93 -5.98 8.27
CA LEU A 46 -8.93 -6.86 8.86
C LEU A 46 -8.54 -8.00 7.90
N TRP A 47 -9.51 -8.68 7.29
CA TRP A 47 -9.23 -9.76 6.33
C TRP A 47 -8.53 -9.26 5.07
N ASP A 48 -8.91 -8.08 4.59
CA ASP A 48 -8.27 -7.43 3.46
C ASP A 48 -6.79 -7.10 3.76
N LYS A 49 -6.47 -6.53 4.93
CA LYS A 49 -5.09 -6.30 5.39
C LYS A 49 -4.29 -7.61 5.54
N ILE A 50 -4.90 -8.65 6.11
CA ILE A 50 -4.28 -9.98 6.21
C ILE A 50 -3.93 -10.52 4.81
N SER A 51 -4.85 -10.40 3.85
CA SER A 51 -4.62 -10.88 2.48
C SER A 51 -3.42 -10.19 1.81
N LYS A 52 -3.23 -8.89 2.07
CA LYS A 52 -2.09 -8.11 1.56
C LYS A 52 -0.78 -8.58 2.19
N LEU A 53 -0.75 -8.83 3.50
CA LEU A 53 0.42 -9.44 4.14
C LEU A 53 0.73 -10.83 3.58
N MET A 54 -0.30 -11.65 3.31
CA MET A 54 -0.14 -12.97 2.70
C MET A 54 0.43 -12.92 1.29
N SER A 55 0.40 -11.76 0.62
CA SER A 55 1.03 -11.58 -0.69
C SER A 55 2.54 -11.30 -0.62
N LEU A 56 3.04 -10.80 0.51
CA LEU A 56 4.45 -10.42 0.67
C LEU A 56 5.44 -11.56 0.44
N PRO A 57 5.20 -12.81 0.88
CA PRO A 57 6.11 -13.91 0.61
C PRO A 57 6.37 -14.13 -0.88
N LYS A 58 5.33 -13.98 -1.71
CA LYS A 58 5.47 -14.08 -3.16
C LYS A 58 6.25 -12.90 -3.73
N LYS A 59 5.96 -11.67 -3.29
CA LYS A 59 6.75 -10.48 -3.67
C LYS A 59 8.24 -10.62 -3.35
N ILE A 60 8.56 -11.19 -2.18
CA ILE A 60 9.95 -11.46 -1.77
C ILE A 60 10.61 -12.46 -2.72
N GLU A 61 9.93 -13.57 -3.03
CA GLU A 61 10.45 -14.58 -3.98
C GLU A 61 10.67 -14.00 -5.38
N ASP A 62 9.70 -13.24 -5.89
CA ASP A 62 9.80 -12.59 -7.21
C ASP A 62 10.98 -11.63 -7.25
N ALA A 63 11.16 -10.79 -6.21
CA ALA A 63 12.32 -9.91 -6.13
C ALA A 63 13.66 -10.66 -6.03
N LEU A 64 13.73 -11.77 -5.30
CA LEU A 64 14.95 -12.59 -5.25
C LEU A 64 15.26 -13.19 -6.62
N GLN A 65 14.24 -13.72 -7.31
CA GLN A 65 14.38 -14.31 -8.63
C GLN A 65 14.78 -13.28 -9.70
N ASP A 66 14.18 -12.09 -9.67
CA ASP A 66 14.38 -11.06 -10.70
C ASP A 66 15.70 -10.30 -10.51
N TYR A 67 16.12 -10.07 -9.25
CA TYR A 67 17.25 -9.18 -8.96
C TYR A 67 18.50 -9.88 -8.43
N PHE A 68 18.38 -11.12 -7.98
CA PHE A 68 19.47 -11.93 -7.43
C PHE A 68 19.50 -13.36 -8.01
N PRO A 69 19.32 -13.55 -9.35
CA PRO A 69 19.18 -14.89 -9.94
C PRO A 69 20.42 -15.77 -9.80
N ASP A 70 21.60 -15.15 -9.68
CA ASP A 70 22.89 -15.84 -9.61
C ASP A 70 23.44 -15.96 -8.17
N ASP A 71 22.74 -15.41 -7.17
CA ASP A 71 23.21 -15.40 -5.79
C ASP A 71 22.69 -16.63 -5.02
N GLU A 72 23.61 -17.37 -4.38
CA GLU A 72 23.27 -18.47 -3.48
C GLU A 72 22.77 -17.92 -2.12
N ILE A 73 21.52 -17.47 -2.09
CA ILE A 73 20.90 -16.90 -0.89
C ILE A 73 20.44 -18.03 0.05
N THR A 74 21.15 -18.20 1.17
CA THR A 74 20.80 -19.20 2.19
C THR A 74 19.89 -18.61 3.25
N ALA A 75 18.58 -18.71 3.04
CA ALA A 75 17.54 -18.25 3.97
C ALA A 75 16.45 -19.35 4.16
N PRO A 76 16.78 -20.51 4.74
CA PRO A 76 15.92 -21.69 4.64
C PRO A 76 14.71 -21.68 5.58
N ASN A 77 14.70 -20.84 6.62
CA ASN A 77 13.73 -20.90 7.72
C ASN A 77 12.53 -19.99 7.49
N TRP A 78 12.72 -18.83 6.83
CA TRP A 78 11.65 -17.83 6.74
C TRP A 78 10.42 -18.38 6.04
N ARG A 79 10.57 -18.93 4.82
CA ARG A 79 9.43 -19.29 4.00
C ARG A 79 8.55 -20.37 4.65
N PRO A 80 9.10 -21.51 5.14
CA PRO A 80 8.29 -22.50 5.84
C PRO A 80 7.61 -21.97 7.11
N CYS A 81 8.27 -21.09 7.88
CA CYS A 81 7.68 -20.47 9.07
C CYS A 81 6.48 -19.57 8.70
N VAL A 82 6.65 -18.74 7.68
CA VAL A 82 5.60 -17.82 7.22
C VAL A 82 4.41 -18.59 6.63
N ASP A 83 4.66 -19.61 5.81
CA ASP A 83 3.61 -20.46 5.27
C ASP A 83 2.84 -21.16 6.40
N LYS A 84 3.55 -21.71 7.39
CA LYS A 84 2.93 -22.33 8.56
C LYS A 84 2.11 -21.35 9.38
N PHE A 85 2.59 -20.12 9.56
CA PHE A 85 1.84 -19.08 10.29
C PHE A 85 0.50 -18.79 9.59
N PHE A 86 0.51 -18.52 8.28
CA PHE A 86 -0.71 -18.18 7.55
C PHE A 86 -1.63 -19.38 7.33
N ALA A 87 -1.10 -20.57 7.04
CA ALA A 87 -1.90 -21.78 6.85
C ALA A 87 -2.64 -22.22 8.13
N GLN A 88 -2.13 -21.84 9.30
CA GLN A 88 -2.72 -22.16 10.60
C GLN A 88 -3.28 -20.94 11.33
N LEU A 89 -3.40 -19.79 10.64
CA LEU A 89 -3.84 -18.55 11.24
C LEU A 89 -5.28 -18.70 11.75
N SER A 90 -5.47 -18.60 13.06
CA SER A 90 -6.80 -18.57 13.67
C SER A 90 -6.99 -17.27 14.42
N LEU A 91 -8.01 -16.49 14.07
CA LEU A 91 -8.28 -15.22 14.75
C LEU A 91 -8.66 -15.37 16.23
N VAL A 92 -9.12 -16.56 16.64
CA VAL A 92 -9.59 -16.84 18.01
C VAL A 92 -8.55 -17.53 18.88
N GLU A 93 -7.37 -17.86 18.34
CA GLU A 93 -6.33 -18.51 19.14
C GLU A 93 -5.57 -17.50 20.02
N PRO A 94 -4.97 -17.97 21.15
CA PRO A 94 -4.04 -17.17 21.92
C PRO A 94 -2.85 -16.72 21.08
N LEU A 95 -2.47 -15.44 21.16
CA LEU A 95 -1.35 -14.86 20.41
C LEU A 95 -0.02 -15.64 20.54
N PRO A 96 0.37 -16.18 21.72
CA PRO A 96 1.58 -16.98 21.85
C PRO A 96 1.58 -18.22 20.95
N ASN A 97 0.42 -18.84 20.74
CA ASN A 97 0.31 -20.03 19.90
C ASN A 97 0.54 -19.73 18.42
N ALA A 98 0.21 -18.51 17.98
CA ALA A 98 0.47 -18.05 16.63
C ALA A 98 1.92 -17.60 16.44
N THR A 99 2.42 -16.77 17.35
CA THR A 99 3.77 -16.17 17.23
C THR A 99 4.90 -17.20 17.37
N GLN A 100 4.70 -18.31 18.11
CA GLN A 100 5.67 -19.41 18.16
C GLN A 100 5.91 -20.11 16.80
N ARG A 101 5.00 -19.93 15.82
CA ARG A 101 5.17 -20.49 14.47
C ARG A 101 6.28 -19.75 13.69
N ILE A 102 6.59 -18.52 14.09
CA ILE A 102 7.66 -17.71 13.53
C ILE A 102 8.87 -17.81 14.46
N SER A 103 9.88 -18.57 14.03
CA SER A 103 11.13 -18.70 14.77
C SER A 103 11.99 -17.44 14.68
N ASP A 104 12.93 -17.26 15.60
CA ASP A 104 13.90 -16.16 15.52
C ASP A 104 14.86 -16.33 14.34
N ALA A 105 15.15 -17.58 13.94
CA ALA A 105 15.88 -17.88 12.72
C ALA A 105 15.14 -17.37 11.47
N ALA A 106 13.82 -17.52 11.39
CA ALA A 106 13.01 -16.96 10.31
C ALA A 106 13.06 -15.42 10.27
N LEU A 107 13.07 -14.75 11.43
CA LEU A 107 13.21 -13.29 11.51
C LEU A 107 14.60 -12.81 11.08
N ASN A 108 15.64 -13.60 11.37
CA ASN A 108 17.01 -13.31 10.94
C ASN A 108 17.15 -13.50 9.41
N ASP A 109 16.57 -14.57 8.87
CA ASP A 109 16.51 -14.81 7.42
C ASP A 109 15.83 -13.64 6.68
N LEU A 110 14.66 -13.18 7.15
CA LEU A 110 14.00 -11.99 6.58
C LEU A 110 14.86 -10.73 6.73
N GLY A 111 15.60 -10.60 7.82
CA GLY A 111 16.52 -9.49 8.04
C GLY A 111 17.68 -9.49 7.06
N MET A 112 18.24 -10.66 6.77
CA MET A 112 19.28 -10.84 5.76
C MET A 112 18.75 -10.50 4.36
N ILE A 113 17.58 -11.02 3.98
CA ILE A 113 16.95 -10.71 2.67
C ILE A 113 16.68 -9.21 2.56
N SER A 114 16.17 -8.58 3.62
CA SER A 114 15.96 -7.14 3.66
C SER A 114 17.25 -6.35 3.43
N LEU A 115 18.37 -6.81 4.01
CA LEU A 115 19.68 -6.20 3.79
C LEU A 115 20.14 -6.36 2.34
N LEU A 116 19.89 -7.51 1.70
CA LEU A 116 20.18 -7.71 0.28
C LEU A 116 19.40 -6.73 -0.60
N PHE A 117 18.10 -6.53 -0.33
CA PHE A 117 17.30 -5.55 -1.05
C PHE A 117 17.85 -4.13 -0.89
N LYS A 118 18.28 -3.77 0.33
CA LYS A 118 18.96 -2.48 0.60
C LYS A 118 20.24 -2.29 -0.19
N THR A 119 21.11 -3.30 -0.24
CA THR A 119 22.41 -3.18 -0.90
C THR A 119 22.30 -3.09 -2.42
N LYS A 120 21.27 -3.71 -3.02
CA LYS A 120 20.97 -3.57 -4.45
C LYS A 120 20.36 -2.19 -4.78
N GLY A 121 19.70 -1.59 -3.80
CA GLY A 121 19.01 -0.31 -3.88
C GLY A 121 17.54 -0.50 -3.50
N GLU A 122 17.14 0.04 -2.34
CA GLU A 122 15.73 0.02 -1.94
C GLU A 122 14.99 1.26 -2.43
N ILE A 123 13.73 1.09 -2.79
CA ILE A 123 12.84 2.23 -3.01
C ILE A 123 12.67 2.93 -1.65
N GLY A 124 12.90 4.24 -1.63
CA GLY A 124 12.67 5.05 -0.44
C GLY A 124 11.19 5.10 -0.06
N LYS A 125 10.87 5.81 1.02
CA LYS A 125 9.47 5.99 1.44
C LYS A 125 8.97 7.40 1.13
N ILE A 126 7.69 7.50 0.77
CA ILE A 126 6.93 8.76 0.89
C ILE A 126 6.91 9.13 2.37
N LYS A 127 7.08 10.42 2.68
CA LYS A 127 7.04 10.91 4.06
C LYS A 127 5.62 10.78 4.64
N ASP A 128 5.52 10.35 5.90
CA ASP A 128 4.23 10.16 6.59
C ASP A 128 3.34 11.39 6.54
N GLU A 129 3.91 12.59 6.74
CA GLU A 129 3.18 13.86 6.64
C GLU A 129 2.52 14.05 5.26
N GLN A 130 3.18 13.63 4.18
CA GLN A 130 2.63 13.71 2.83
C GLN A 130 1.53 12.67 2.61
N LEU A 131 1.71 11.45 3.12
CA LEU A 131 0.68 10.40 3.05
C LEU A 131 -0.60 10.83 3.76
N ILE A 132 -0.47 11.33 5.00
CA ILE A 132 -1.59 11.80 5.82
C ILE A 132 -2.32 12.96 5.12
N ASP A 133 -1.57 13.95 4.66
CA ASP A 133 -2.14 15.12 4.01
C ASP A 133 -2.85 14.75 2.70
N ILE A 134 -2.24 13.95 1.81
CA ILE A 134 -2.86 13.57 0.54
C ILE A 134 -4.12 12.74 0.78
N LYS A 135 -4.06 11.79 1.73
CA LYS A 135 -5.22 10.99 2.13
C LYS A 135 -6.35 11.87 2.65
N GLN A 136 -6.05 12.86 3.48
CA GLN A 136 -7.05 13.79 4.00
C GLN A 136 -7.72 14.56 2.85
N GLN A 137 -6.94 15.09 1.90
CA GLN A 137 -7.50 15.79 0.73
C GLN A 137 -8.35 14.87 -0.15
N LEU A 138 -7.97 13.59 -0.32
CA LEU A 138 -8.76 12.61 -1.06
C LEU A 138 -10.11 12.33 -0.37
N LEU A 139 -10.13 12.25 0.97
CA LEU A 139 -11.37 12.06 1.74
C LEU A 139 -12.29 13.29 1.62
N GLU A 140 -11.74 14.49 1.75
CA GLU A 140 -12.49 15.74 1.54
C GLU A 140 -13.02 15.84 0.10
N PHE A 141 -12.21 15.46 -0.89
CA PHE A 141 -12.63 15.43 -2.29
C PHE A 141 -13.76 14.43 -2.50
N LYS A 142 -13.65 13.21 -1.95
CA LYS A 142 -14.71 12.20 -1.98
C LYS A 142 -16.03 12.76 -1.46
N ASP A 143 -16.00 13.42 -0.31
CA ASP A 143 -17.20 14.01 0.29
C ASP A 143 -17.77 15.15 -0.58
N SER A 144 -16.92 15.96 -1.21
CA SER A 144 -17.37 16.98 -2.16
C SER A 144 -18.10 16.38 -3.37
N ILE A 145 -17.60 15.27 -3.93
CA ILE A 145 -18.24 14.58 -5.06
C ILE A 145 -19.58 13.98 -4.66
N ILE A 146 -19.68 13.36 -3.47
CA ILE A 146 -20.94 12.82 -2.96
C ILE A 146 -22.02 13.91 -2.90
N ASN A 147 -21.65 15.10 -2.42
CA ASN A 147 -22.56 16.23 -2.19
C ASN A 147 -22.75 17.15 -3.41
N SER A 148 -22.02 16.95 -4.51
CA SER A 148 -22.14 17.74 -5.74
C SER A 148 -23.49 17.51 -6.47
N ASP A 149 -23.78 18.34 -7.48
CA ASP A 149 -24.97 18.17 -8.33
C ASP A 149 -24.72 17.27 -9.57
N PHE A 150 -23.57 16.58 -9.62
CA PHE A 150 -23.25 15.67 -10.72
C PHE A 150 -24.25 14.50 -10.84
N SER A 151 -24.38 13.95 -12.04
CA SER A 151 -25.19 12.76 -12.26
C SER A 151 -24.70 11.59 -11.41
N ILE A 152 -25.61 10.69 -11.06
CA ILE A 152 -25.30 9.52 -10.22
C ILE A 152 -24.21 8.66 -10.87
N GLU A 153 -24.27 8.52 -12.19
CA GLU A 153 -23.33 7.76 -13.01
C GLU A 153 -21.93 8.37 -12.90
N LEU A 154 -21.81 9.69 -13.09
CA LEU A 154 -20.55 10.41 -13.01
C LEU A 154 -19.97 10.40 -11.59
N LYS A 155 -20.81 10.55 -10.56
CA LYS A 155 -20.38 10.39 -9.16
C LYS A 155 -19.79 9.01 -8.92
N LYS A 156 -20.48 7.94 -9.35
CA LYS A 156 -19.99 6.56 -9.18
C LYS A 156 -18.65 6.35 -9.87
N GLU A 157 -18.49 6.89 -11.08
CA GLU A 157 -17.26 6.83 -11.86
C GLU A 157 -16.11 7.50 -11.12
N ILE A 158 -16.26 8.77 -10.72
CA ILE A 158 -15.21 9.52 -10.00
C ILE A 158 -14.89 8.83 -8.67
N LEU A 159 -15.91 8.45 -7.91
CA LEU A 159 -15.75 7.81 -6.61
C LEU A 159 -15.05 6.46 -6.72
N HIS A 160 -15.19 5.72 -7.82
CA HIS A 160 -14.46 4.47 -8.03
C HIS A 160 -12.95 4.69 -7.97
N TYR A 161 -12.44 5.65 -8.75
CA TYR A 161 -11.00 5.95 -8.82
C TYR A 161 -10.47 6.59 -7.54
N VAL A 162 -11.22 7.53 -6.95
CA VAL A 162 -10.84 8.18 -5.69
C VAL A 162 -10.75 7.16 -4.56
N ASN A 163 -11.71 6.24 -4.44
CA ASN A 163 -11.66 5.19 -3.41
C ASN A 163 -10.49 4.23 -3.64
N ASN A 164 -10.10 3.96 -4.88
CA ASN A 164 -8.92 3.13 -5.16
C ASN A 164 -7.63 3.83 -4.73
N MET A 165 -7.51 5.14 -4.97
CA MET A 165 -6.39 5.92 -4.44
C MET A 165 -6.37 5.90 -2.91
N ILE A 166 -7.49 6.20 -2.23
CA ILE A 166 -7.58 6.18 -0.77
C ILE A 166 -7.10 4.84 -0.21
N ARG A 167 -7.55 3.72 -0.77
CA ARG A 167 -7.11 2.37 -0.36
C ARG A 167 -5.60 2.19 -0.55
N ALA A 168 -5.05 2.59 -1.69
CA ALA A 168 -3.60 2.50 -1.93
C ALA A 168 -2.79 3.28 -0.89
N PHE A 169 -3.27 4.46 -0.45
CA PHE A 169 -2.65 5.19 0.65
C PHE A 169 -2.85 4.50 2.01
N ASP A 170 -4.03 3.95 2.30
CA ASP A 170 -4.32 3.22 3.54
C ASP A 170 -3.44 1.98 3.69
N ASP A 171 -3.09 1.33 2.59
CA ASP A 171 -2.34 0.09 2.55
C ASP A 171 -0.84 0.28 2.31
N TYR A 172 -0.38 1.53 2.22
CA TYR A 172 0.98 1.87 1.82
C TYR A 172 2.04 1.14 2.64
N GLU A 173 1.90 1.13 3.97
CA GLU A 173 2.87 0.48 4.87
C GLU A 173 2.99 -1.04 4.65
N ILE A 174 1.97 -1.68 4.09
CA ILE A 174 2.00 -3.11 3.75
C ILE A 174 2.45 -3.31 2.31
N THR A 175 1.89 -2.55 1.39
CA THR A 175 1.93 -2.86 -0.04
C THR A 175 3.01 -2.12 -0.82
N GLY A 176 3.64 -1.10 -0.20
CA GLY A 176 4.62 -0.24 -0.82
C GLY A 176 3.96 0.82 -1.72
N ILE A 177 4.77 1.44 -2.57
CA ILE A 177 4.36 2.59 -3.38
C ILE A 177 3.66 2.23 -4.70
N GLU A 178 3.87 1.02 -5.23
CA GLU A 178 3.36 0.61 -6.55
C GLU A 178 1.82 0.75 -6.68
N PRO A 179 1.00 0.40 -5.67
CA PRO A 179 -0.44 0.61 -5.77
C PRO A 179 -0.82 2.09 -5.84
N ILE A 180 -0.07 3.00 -5.20
CA ILE A 180 -0.31 4.44 -5.29
C ILE A 180 -0.02 4.93 -6.71
N ILE A 181 1.09 4.50 -7.30
CA ILE A 181 1.46 4.78 -8.69
C ILE A 181 0.33 4.32 -9.62
N SER A 182 -0.04 3.05 -9.51
CA SER A 182 -1.05 2.42 -10.37
C SER A 182 -2.42 3.10 -10.25
N ALA A 183 -2.86 3.43 -9.03
CA ALA A 183 -4.13 4.11 -8.81
C ALA A 183 -4.12 5.56 -9.34
N THR A 184 -2.99 6.25 -9.24
CA THR A 184 -2.80 7.61 -9.77
C THR A 184 -2.87 7.60 -11.29
N GLU A 185 -2.12 6.70 -11.95
CA GLU A 185 -2.12 6.54 -13.41
C GLU A 185 -3.51 6.14 -13.93
N ALA A 186 -4.18 5.19 -13.27
CA ALA A 186 -5.52 4.76 -13.66
C ALA A 186 -6.54 5.90 -13.57
N THR A 187 -6.47 6.72 -12.51
CA THR A 187 -7.34 7.89 -12.32
C THR A 187 -7.12 8.90 -13.45
N MET A 188 -5.86 9.24 -13.74
CA MET A 188 -5.51 10.20 -14.78
C MET A 188 -5.87 9.70 -16.18
N GLY A 189 -5.56 8.44 -16.47
CA GLY A 189 -5.88 7.81 -17.74
C GLY A 189 -7.38 7.80 -17.99
N HIS A 190 -8.19 7.43 -17.00
CA HIS A 190 -9.63 7.42 -17.15
C HIS A 190 -10.23 8.82 -17.29
N ALA A 191 -9.75 9.78 -16.49
CA ALA A 191 -10.14 11.18 -16.61
C ALA A 191 -9.83 11.79 -17.99
N CYS A 192 -8.82 11.28 -18.70
CA CYS A 192 -8.53 11.70 -20.08
C CYS A 192 -9.47 11.04 -21.11
N MET A 193 -9.93 9.82 -20.86
CA MET A 193 -10.71 9.03 -21.83
C MET A 193 -12.22 9.21 -21.69
N SER A 194 -12.71 9.50 -20.48
CA SER A 194 -14.13 9.74 -20.21
C SER A 194 -14.47 11.20 -20.47
N GLU A 195 -15.37 11.47 -21.42
CA GLU A 195 -15.76 12.84 -21.77
C GLU A 195 -16.38 13.59 -20.57
N SER A 196 -17.27 12.93 -19.82
CA SER A 196 -17.92 13.52 -18.65
C SER A 196 -16.94 13.78 -17.49
N PHE A 197 -16.02 12.85 -17.25
CA PHE A 197 -15.01 13.06 -16.21
C PHE A 197 -13.99 14.12 -16.65
N ASN A 198 -13.58 14.12 -17.91
CA ASN A 198 -12.70 15.15 -18.47
C ASN A 198 -13.31 16.55 -18.31
N GLN A 199 -14.60 16.72 -18.62
CA GLN A 199 -15.31 17.97 -18.42
C GLN A 199 -15.28 18.42 -16.95
N VAL A 200 -15.47 17.51 -15.99
CA VAL A 200 -15.32 17.85 -14.56
C VAL A 200 -13.91 18.34 -14.27
N VAL A 201 -12.89 17.59 -14.69
CA VAL A 201 -11.48 17.88 -14.40
C VAL A 201 -11.02 19.22 -14.98
N THR A 202 -11.55 19.61 -16.13
CA THR A 202 -11.15 20.82 -16.86
C THR A 202 -11.98 22.05 -16.51
N THR A 203 -13.26 21.90 -16.16
CA THR A 203 -14.19 23.04 -16.08
C THR A 203 -14.73 23.35 -14.68
N THR A 204 -14.54 22.47 -13.68
CA THR A 204 -15.15 22.65 -12.35
C THR A 204 -14.14 22.88 -11.22
N GLU A 205 -14.65 23.36 -10.08
CA GLU A 205 -13.86 23.52 -8.87
C GLU A 205 -13.41 22.15 -8.31
N GLU A 206 -14.28 21.14 -8.37
CA GLU A 206 -13.95 19.75 -8.04
C GLU A 206 -12.81 19.23 -8.91
N GLY A 207 -12.84 19.49 -10.22
CA GLY A 207 -11.74 19.16 -11.12
C GLY A 207 -10.41 19.78 -10.70
N SER A 208 -10.44 21.05 -10.31
CA SER A 208 -9.25 21.76 -9.81
C SER A 208 -8.71 21.14 -8.50
N LYS A 209 -9.59 20.71 -7.59
CA LYS A 209 -9.21 19.97 -6.37
C LYS A 209 -8.52 18.66 -6.72
N LEU A 210 -9.10 17.87 -7.64
CA LEU A 210 -8.51 16.60 -8.08
C LEU A 210 -7.13 16.81 -8.75
N LYS A 211 -6.99 17.81 -9.63
CA LYS A 211 -5.69 18.14 -10.26
C LYS A 211 -4.62 18.45 -9.22
N ASN A 212 -4.96 19.24 -8.20
CA ASN A 212 -4.02 19.57 -7.12
C ASN A 212 -3.61 18.33 -6.32
N ILE A 213 -4.57 17.45 -6.00
CA ILE A 213 -4.29 16.19 -5.30
C ILE A 213 -3.34 15.32 -6.15
N LEU A 214 -3.65 15.10 -7.42
CA LEU A 214 -2.82 14.32 -8.34
C LEU A 214 -1.41 14.89 -8.48
N LYS A 215 -1.30 16.21 -8.63
CA LYS A 215 0.00 16.91 -8.68
C LYS A 215 0.81 16.71 -7.40
N LYS A 216 0.16 16.78 -6.24
CA LYS A 216 0.81 16.54 -4.94
C LYS A 216 1.27 15.09 -4.82
N THR A 217 0.43 14.13 -5.20
CA THR A 217 0.76 12.69 -5.24
C THR A 217 1.97 12.42 -6.13
N ILE A 218 1.97 12.93 -7.37
CA ILE A 218 3.11 12.78 -8.30
C ILE A 218 4.37 13.42 -7.72
N SER A 219 4.27 14.59 -7.11
CA SER A 219 5.41 15.28 -6.49
C SER A 219 5.99 14.47 -5.33
N SER A 220 5.13 13.88 -4.50
CA SER A 220 5.53 12.99 -3.41
C SER A 220 6.23 11.74 -3.94
N ILE A 221 5.69 11.10 -4.98
CA ILE A 221 6.33 9.93 -5.61
C ILE A 221 7.69 10.31 -6.22
N ASN A 222 7.79 11.43 -6.93
CA ASN A 222 9.05 11.89 -7.53
C ASN A 222 10.11 12.28 -6.50
N SER A 223 9.71 12.57 -5.25
CA SER A 223 10.65 12.85 -4.16
C SER A 223 11.24 11.58 -3.52
N VAL A 224 10.71 10.40 -3.86
CA VAL A 224 11.17 9.12 -3.33
C VAL A 224 12.44 8.69 -4.06
N GLU A 225 13.49 8.43 -3.28
CA GLU A 225 14.72 7.87 -3.80
C GLU A 225 14.44 6.52 -4.48
N GLY A 226 14.99 6.37 -5.68
CA GLY A 226 14.93 5.11 -6.39
C GLY A 226 13.75 4.85 -7.31
N LEU A 227 12.85 5.82 -7.45
CA LEU A 227 11.85 5.76 -8.52
C LEU A 227 12.32 6.58 -9.71
N VAL A 228 12.35 5.93 -10.88
CA VAL A 228 12.50 6.64 -12.15
C VAL A 228 11.19 7.38 -12.41
N SER A 229 11.28 8.68 -12.68
CA SER A 229 10.15 9.59 -12.50
C SER A 229 8.90 9.16 -13.29
N LEU A 230 7.76 9.05 -12.59
CA LEU A 230 6.43 9.32 -13.16
C LEU A 230 6.35 10.75 -13.75
N GLY A 231 7.27 11.62 -13.34
CA GLY A 231 7.33 13.05 -13.68
C GLY A 231 7.32 13.39 -15.16
N ALA A 232 7.70 12.51 -16.08
CA ALA A 232 7.53 12.79 -17.52
C ALA A 232 6.07 12.59 -17.96
N ASN A 233 5.50 11.40 -17.74
CA ASN A 233 4.17 11.05 -18.25
C ASN A 233 3.04 11.68 -17.43
N GLY A 234 3.19 11.76 -16.10
CA GLY A 234 2.20 12.32 -15.21
C GLY A 234 2.08 13.85 -15.34
N VAL A 235 3.19 14.56 -15.52
CA VAL A 235 3.15 16.02 -15.73
C VAL A 235 2.53 16.34 -17.09
N THR A 236 2.90 15.61 -18.16
CA THR A 236 2.29 15.80 -19.49
C THR A 236 0.77 15.55 -19.49
N LEU A 237 0.29 14.56 -18.73
CA LEU A 237 -1.14 14.32 -18.58
C LEU A 237 -1.84 15.40 -17.74
N LEU A 238 -1.17 15.98 -16.74
CA LEU A 238 -1.71 17.14 -16.02
C LEU A 238 -1.79 18.38 -16.93
N GLU A 239 -0.77 18.62 -17.75
CA GLU A 239 -0.75 19.69 -18.75
C GLU A 239 -1.83 19.50 -19.83
N PHE A 240 -2.26 18.28 -20.11
CA PHE A 240 -3.40 18.02 -20.99
C PHE A 240 -4.70 18.60 -20.42
N PHE A 241 -4.89 18.58 -19.10
CA PHE A 241 -6.09 19.14 -18.45
C PHE A 241 -6.05 20.66 -18.24
N ASP A 242 -4.95 21.32 -18.58
CA ASP A 242 -4.80 22.78 -18.50
C ASP A 242 -4.91 23.46 -19.88
N LYS A 243 -5.17 22.67 -20.94
CA LYS A 243 -5.47 23.14 -22.31
C LYS A 243 -6.97 23.21 -22.55
#